data_AF-A0A1I4YEF0-F1
#
_entry.id   AF-A0A1I4YEF0-F1
#
_cell.length_a   1.000
_cell.length_b   1.000
_cell.length_c   1.000
_cell.angle_alpha   90.00
_cell.angle_beta   90.00
_cell.angle_gamma   90.00
#
_symmetry.space_group_name_H-M   'P 1'
#
loop_
_entity.id
_entity.type
_entity.pdbx_description
1 polymer ?
#
loop_
_entity_poly.entity_id
_entity_poly.type
_entity_poly.pdbx_seq_one_letter_code
_entity_poly.pdbx_strand_id
1 'polypeptide(L)'
;MISKDLKTQLEQINWKRILVFYSLILLGTFFVRKLPNLLQLTLGKYVDFILPWNLNHGIIVFIIALIFYKFSEVKKEISFLGIAKIKTIIFPLILIVGYSIIGINNDFGVNKHLWGCIFITVTFIYDIMEEYAWRGYLNDALGKLFWVFKSIVTGLFWAIWHLLIFDNFNQFGGFWIFALLCIVFSFILTFSTIKTKSIIVPAAMHALFSKTNITTLIIFSIFLVLLFTWNKFFVKEGIKN
;
A
#
# COMPACT_ATOMS: atom_id res chain seq x y z
N MET A 1 30.91 0.50 -13.69
CA MET A 1 30.84 1.38 -12.49
C MET A 1 29.56 1.15 -11.68
N ILE A 2 28.38 1.08 -12.32
CA ILE A 2 27.07 0.81 -11.68
C ILE A 2 27.03 -0.52 -10.90
N SER A 3 27.70 -1.57 -11.38
CA SER A 3 27.68 -2.90 -10.73
C SER A 3 28.42 -2.96 -9.38
N LYS A 4 29.50 -2.18 -9.20
CA LYS A 4 30.29 -2.18 -7.95
C LYS A 4 29.56 -1.43 -6.83
N ASP A 5 28.86 -0.36 -7.18
CA ASP A 5 28.00 0.41 -6.27
C ASP A 5 26.78 -0.40 -5.81
N LEU A 6 26.08 -1.06 -6.74
CA LEU A 6 24.96 -1.94 -6.39
C LEU A 6 25.38 -3.10 -5.48
N LYS A 7 26.50 -3.76 -5.77
CA LYS A 7 27.03 -4.85 -4.94
C LYS A 7 27.28 -4.37 -3.51
N THR A 8 27.89 -3.19 -3.36
CA THR A 8 28.17 -2.59 -2.05
C THR A 8 26.88 -2.26 -1.29
N GLN A 9 25.87 -1.73 -1.98
CA GLN A 9 24.56 -1.47 -1.38
C GLN A 9 23.87 -2.75 -0.90
N LEU A 10 23.94 -3.84 -1.68
CA LEU A 10 23.34 -5.13 -1.32
C LEU A 10 24.01 -5.78 -0.10
N GLU A 11 25.33 -5.65 0.03
CA GLU A 11 26.11 -6.19 1.15
C GLU A 11 25.82 -5.46 2.47
N GLN A 12 25.39 -4.19 2.42
CA GLN A 12 25.02 -3.40 3.60
C GLN A 12 23.62 -3.74 4.15
N ILE A 13 22.80 -4.46 3.39
CA ILE A 13 21.44 -4.81 3.78
C ILE A 13 21.46 -6.00 4.74
N ASN A 14 20.82 -5.85 5.89
CA ASN A 14 20.60 -6.97 6.81
C ASN A 14 19.46 -7.88 6.29
N TRP A 15 19.80 -8.78 5.37
CA TRP A 15 18.86 -9.73 4.77
C TRP A 15 18.22 -10.67 5.78
N LYS A 16 18.96 -11.09 6.82
CA LYS A 16 18.42 -11.94 7.88
C LYS A 16 17.21 -11.26 8.56
N ARG A 17 17.33 -9.97 8.90
CA ARG A 17 16.23 -9.20 9.48
C ARG A 17 15.04 -9.10 8.54
N ILE A 18 15.28 -8.84 7.26
CA ILE A 18 14.21 -8.75 6.24
C ILE A 18 13.49 -10.10 6.10
N LEU A 19 14.23 -11.20 6.07
CA LEU A 19 13.65 -12.54 6.01
C LEU A 19 12.82 -12.85 7.26
N VAL A 20 13.30 -12.54 8.46
CA VAL A 20 12.52 -12.74 9.70
C VAL A 20 11.25 -11.88 9.69
N PHE A 21 11.34 -10.61 9.29
CA PHE A 21 10.18 -9.72 9.13
C PHE A 21 9.14 -10.31 8.18
N TYR A 22 9.58 -10.75 7.00
CA TYR A 22 8.69 -11.29 5.98
C TYR A 22 8.10 -12.65 6.37
N SER A 23 8.89 -13.54 6.99
CA SER A 23 8.39 -14.82 7.52
C SER A 23 7.33 -14.61 8.60
N LEU A 24 7.51 -13.63 9.50
CA LEU A 24 6.49 -13.32 10.50
C LEU A 24 5.22 -12.76 9.86
N ILE A 25 5.33 -11.97 8.78
CA ILE A 25 4.16 -11.53 8.00
C ILE A 25 3.41 -12.72 7.42
N LEU A 26 4.10 -13.66 6.78
CA LEU A 26 3.49 -14.85 6.20
C LEU A 26 2.80 -15.72 7.27
N LEU A 27 3.51 -16.03 8.35
CA LEU A 27 2.96 -16.82 9.46
C LEU A 27 1.77 -16.13 10.11
N GLY A 28 1.92 -14.84 10.43
CA GLY A 28 0.85 -14.02 11.01
C GLY A 28 -0.39 -14.02 10.11
N THR A 29 -0.22 -13.77 8.82
CA THR A 29 -1.30 -13.78 7.82
C THR A 29 -2.02 -15.12 7.76
N PHE A 30 -1.27 -16.23 7.71
CA PHE A 30 -1.83 -17.57 7.70
C PHE A 30 -2.71 -17.85 8.92
N PHE A 31 -2.27 -17.46 10.13
CA PHE A 31 -3.06 -17.66 11.34
C PHE A 31 -4.26 -16.72 11.44
N VAL A 32 -4.11 -15.43 11.16
CA VAL A 32 -5.22 -14.47 11.33
C VAL A 32 -6.34 -14.65 10.29
N ARG A 33 -6.06 -15.27 9.14
CA ARG A 33 -7.10 -15.67 8.18
C ARG A 33 -7.98 -16.81 8.68
N LYS A 34 -7.52 -17.61 9.65
CA LYS A 34 -8.32 -18.65 10.32
C LYS A 34 -9.18 -18.09 11.44
N LEU A 35 -8.95 -16.85 11.85
CA LEU A 35 -9.76 -16.17 12.86
C LEU A 35 -11.04 -15.59 12.22
N PRO A 36 -12.11 -15.43 13.00
CA PRO A 36 -13.30 -14.71 12.55
C PRO A 36 -12.95 -13.30 12.04
N ASN A 37 -13.70 -12.82 11.05
CA ASN A 37 -13.53 -11.48 10.52
C ASN A 37 -13.83 -10.44 11.62
N LEU A 38 -12.79 -9.76 12.08
CA LEU A 38 -12.89 -8.78 13.18
C LEU A 38 -13.81 -7.61 12.81
N LEU A 39 -13.76 -7.17 11.54
CA LEU A 39 -14.62 -6.09 11.06
C LEU A 39 -16.09 -6.51 11.12
N GLN A 40 -16.41 -7.75 10.70
CA GLN A 40 -17.76 -8.30 10.80
C GLN A 40 -18.21 -8.44 12.26
N LEU A 41 -17.35 -8.94 13.16
CA LEU A 41 -17.70 -9.08 14.57
C LEU A 41 -17.99 -7.75 15.27
N THR A 42 -17.31 -6.68 14.87
CA THR A 42 -17.41 -5.36 15.52
C THR A 42 -18.52 -4.50 14.93
N LEU A 43 -18.59 -4.43 13.59
CA LEU A 43 -19.49 -3.54 12.87
C LEU A 43 -20.70 -4.25 12.25
N GLY A 44 -20.65 -5.58 12.09
CA GLY A 44 -21.70 -6.34 11.43
C GLY A 44 -23.07 -6.27 12.11
N LYS A 45 -23.12 -5.95 13.42
CA LYS A 45 -24.37 -5.73 14.15
C LYS A 45 -25.08 -4.41 13.81
N TYR A 46 -24.41 -3.50 13.09
CA TYR A 46 -24.95 -2.21 12.70
C TYR A 46 -25.36 -2.16 11.22
N VAL A 47 -25.26 -3.27 10.49
CA VAL A 47 -25.60 -3.37 9.07
C VAL A 47 -26.40 -4.65 8.82
N ASP A 48 -27.33 -4.60 7.87
CA ASP A 48 -28.21 -5.74 7.55
C ASP A 48 -27.58 -6.73 6.54
N PHE A 49 -26.29 -6.59 6.24
CA PHE A 49 -25.57 -7.41 5.28
C PHE A 49 -24.19 -7.83 5.80
N ILE A 50 -23.62 -8.86 5.19
CA ILE A 50 -22.27 -9.32 5.52
C ILE A 50 -21.26 -8.35 4.90
N LEU A 51 -20.39 -7.77 5.73
CA LEU A 51 -19.35 -6.87 5.27
C LEU A 51 -18.39 -7.61 4.33
N PRO A 52 -18.17 -7.12 3.10
CA PRO A 52 -17.35 -7.81 2.11
C PRO A 52 -15.84 -7.76 2.42
N TRP A 53 -15.41 -6.96 3.39
CA TRP A 53 -13.99 -6.79 3.74
C TRP A 53 -13.61 -7.61 4.96
N ASN A 54 -12.44 -8.24 4.90
CA ASN A 54 -11.76 -8.82 6.05
C ASN A 54 -10.41 -8.12 6.24
N LEU A 55 -10.28 -7.34 7.30
CA LEU A 55 -9.08 -6.51 7.53
C LEU A 55 -7.99 -7.22 8.35
N ASN A 56 -8.23 -8.46 8.81
CA ASN A 56 -7.36 -9.14 9.78
C ASN A 56 -5.90 -9.23 9.30
N HIS A 57 -5.69 -9.52 8.01
CA HIS A 57 -4.37 -9.66 7.43
C HIS A 57 -3.66 -8.31 7.23
N GLY A 58 -4.39 -7.22 6.95
CA GLY A 58 -3.82 -5.87 6.98
C GLY A 58 -3.37 -5.49 8.40
N ILE A 59 -4.19 -5.80 9.42
CA ILE A 59 -3.88 -5.51 10.82
C ILE A 59 -2.60 -6.22 11.26
N ILE A 60 -2.43 -7.52 10.97
CA ILE A 60 -1.23 -8.25 11.40
C ILE A 60 0.02 -7.74 10.69
N VAL A 61 -0.08 -7.41 9.40
CA VAL A 61 1.01 -6.82 8.61
C VAL A 61 1.45 -5.48 9.24
N PHE A 62 0.49 -4.64 9.63
CA PHE A 62 0.75 -3.37 10.30
C PHE A 62 1.39 -3.54 11.69
N ILE A 63 0.85 -4.44 12.52
CA ILE A 63 1.39 -4.72 13.87
C ILE A 63 2.84 -5.21 13.77
N ILE A 64 3.14 -6.12 12.84
CA ILE A 64 4.52 -6.60 12.65
C ILE A 64 5.43 -5.46 12.21
N ALA A 65 5.01 -4.61 11.28
CA ALA A 65 5.79 -3.44 10.88
C ALA A 65 6.04 -2.47 12.05
N LEU A 66 5.06 -2.24 12.94
CA LEU A 66 5.23 -1.42 14.14
C LEU A 66 6.25 -2.03 15.12
N ILE A 67 6.18 -3.34 15.37
CA ILE A 67 7.13 -4.06 16.22
C ILE A 67 8.55 -3.91 15.64
N PHE A 68 8.71 -4.14 14.34
CA PHE A 68 10.02 -4.03 13.72
C PHE A 68 10.57 -2.60 13.71
N TYR A 69 9.74 -1.58 13.45
CA TYR A 69 10.18 -0.19 13.61
C TYR A 69 10.64 0.12 15.04
N LYS A 70 9.99 -0.48 16.05
CA LYS A 70 10.33 -0.26 17.46
C LYS A 70 11.65 -0.95 17.87
N PHE A 71 11.93 -2.14 17.35
CA PHE A 71 13.00 -2.99 17.90
C PHE A 71 14.18 -3.26 16.96
N SER A 72 14.09 -2.92 15.67
CA SER A 72 15.08 -3.38 14.68
C SER A 72 16.14 -2.35 14.27
N GLU A 73 16.19 -1.21 14.95
CA GLU A 73 17.12 -0.08 14.71
C GLU A 73 17.06 0.51 13.29
N VAL A 74 16.10 0.09 12.46
CA VAL A 74 15.89 0.66 11.13
C VAL A 74 15.49 2.13 11.27
N LYS A 75 16.31 3.02 10.72
CA LYS A 75 16.01 4.44 10.66
C LYS A 75 14.79 4.68 9.78
N LYS A 76 13.75 5.27 10.37
CA LYS A 76 12.53 5.63 9.65
C LYS A 76 12.78 6.84 8.75
N GLU A 77 12.75 6.64 7.43
CA GLU A 77 12.81 7.73 6.45
C GLU A 77 11.43 8.09 5.91
N ILE A 78 10.53 7.11 5.82
CA ILE A 78 9.16 7.30 5.35
C ILE A 78 8.26 7.58 6.55
N SER A 79 7.57 8.73 6.53
CA SER A 79 6.61 9.09 7.59
C SER A 79 5.18 8.95 7.09
N PHE A 80 4.21 9.04 7.98
CA PHE A 80 2.81 8.85 7.61
C PHE A 80 2.33 9.86 6.55
N LEU A 81 2.63 11.15 6.75
CA LEU A 81 2.22 12.25 5.86
C LEU A 81 3.35 12.76 4.94
N GLY A 82 4.58 12.27 5.12
CA GLY A 82 5.74 12.70 4.35
C GLY A 82 6.20 14.13 4.63
N ILE A 83 6.96 14.69 3.68
CA ILE A 83 7.61 16.00 3.83
C ILE A 83 6.58 17.13 3.75
N ALA A 84 5.63 17.03 2.83
CA ALA A 84 4.61 18.06 2.59
C ALA A 84 3.23 17.62 3.10
N LYS A 85 3.05 17.66 4.42
CA LYS A 85 1.92 17.03 5.14
C LYS A 85 0.53 17.37 4.59
N ILE A 86 0.26 18.65 4.30
CA ILE A 86 -1.06 19.08 3.82
C ILE A 86 -1.29 18.58 2.38
N LYS A 87 -0.24 18.56 1.56
CA LYS A 87 -0.35 18.24 0.13
C LYS A 87 -0.54 16.75 -0.12
N THR A 88 0.00 15.91 0.75
CA THR A 88 -0.20 14.45 0.65
C THR A 88 -1.65 14.05 0.93
N ILE A 89 -2.43 14.84 1.68
CA ILE A 89 -3.86 14.61 1.95
C ILE A 89 -4.73 14.81 0.70
N ILE A 90 -4.24 15.57 -0.30
CA ILE A 90 -4.97 15.77 -1.56
C ILE A 90 -5.22 14.45 -2.29
N PHE A 91 -4.31 13.48 -2.19
CA PHE A 91 -4.45 12.18 -2.84
C PHE A 91 -5.68 11.41 -2.32
N PRO A 92 -5.78 11.05 -1.02
CA PRO A 92 -6.98 10.37 -0.52
C PRO A 92 -8.24 11.23 -0.66
N LEU A 93 -8.15 12.57 -0.60
CA LEU A 93 -9.31 13.43 -0.82
C LEU A 93 -9.87 13.28 -2.24
N ILE A 94 -9.04 13.40 -3.27
CA ILE A 94 -9.44 13.21 -4.67
C ILE A 94 -10.02 11.81 -4.87
N LEU A 95 -9.38 10.78 -4.28
CA LEU A 95 -9.84 9.41 -4.38
C LEU A 95 -11.26 9.23 -3.80
N ILE A 96 -11.45 9.63 -2.55
CA ILE A 96 -12.72 9.46 -1.83
C ILE A 96 -13.82 10.30 -2.48
N VAL A 97 -13.56 11.58 -2.76
CA VAL A 97 -14.54 12.48 -3.38
C VAL A 97 -14.87 12.01 -4.80
N GLY A 98 -13.87 11.62 -5.59
CA GLY A 98 -14.08 11.15 -6.96
C GLY A 98 -15.01 9.94 -7.03
N TYR A 99 -14.77 8.92 -6.19
CA TYR A 99 -15.64 7.75 -6.14
C TYR A 99 -16.99 7.99 -5.45
N SER A 100 -17.07 8.96 -4.54
CA SER A 100 -18.35 9.37 -3.95
C SER A 100 -19.23 10.04 -5.01
N ILE A 101 -18.66 10.91 -5.87
CA ILE A 101 -19.40 11.58 -6.94
C ILE A 101 -19.87 10.59 -8.01
N ILE A 102 -19.00 9.68 -8.47
CA ILE A 102 -19.37 8.71 -9.51
C ILE A 102 -20.29 7.62 -8.95
N GLY A 103 -20.02 7.17 -7.72
CA GLY A 103 -20.68 6.07 -7.06
C GLY A 103 -20.16 4.69 -7.49
N ILE A 104 -20.38 3.72 -6.61
CA ILE A 104 -20.07 2.30 -6.84
C ILE A 104 -21.38 1.52 -6.63
N ASN A 105 -21.80 0.76 -7.63
CA ASN A 105 -22.97 -0.10 -7.51
C ASN A 105 -22.72 -1.21 -6.48
N ASN A 106 -23.78 -1.62 -5.78
CA ASN A 106 -23.74 -2.67 -4.79
C ASN A 106 -25.08 -3.40 -4.73
N ASP A 107 -25.02 -4.65 -4.27
CA ASP A 107 -26.18 -5.53 -4.15
C ASP A 107 -26.86 -5.40 -2.77
N PHE A 108 -26.40 -4.46 -1.93
CA PHE A 108 -26.87 -4.27 -0.56
C PHE A 108 -27.96 -3.19 -0.44
N GLY A 109 -28.40 -2.61 -1.57
CA GLY A 109 -29.40 -1.53 -1.60
C GLY A 109 -28.91 -0.19 -1.03
N VAL A 110 -27.62 -0.06 -0.72
CA VAL A 110 -27.02 1.20 -0.24
C VAL A 110 -26.92 2.16 -1.42
N ASN A 111 -27.22 3.45 -1.20
CA ASN A 111 -27.02 4.48 -2.23
C ASN A 111 -25.60 4.40 -2.82
N LYS A 112 -25.49 4.33 -4.15
CA LYS A 112 -24.20 4.10 -4.84
C LYS A 112 -23.10 5.11 -4.49
N HIS A 113 -23.46 6.37 -4.19
CA HIS A 113 -22.51 7.42 -3.84
C HIS A 113 -21.97 7.23 -2.42
N LEU A 114 -22.86 6.94 -1.48
CA LEU A 114 -22.49 6.59 -0.12
C LEU A 114 -21.66 5.29 -0.08
N TRP A 115 -22.07 4.27 -0.84
CA TRP A 115 -21.30 3.04 -0.95
C TRP A 115 -19.93 3.27 -1.57
N GLY A 116 -19.83 4.13 -2.58
CA GLY A 116 -18.55 4.55 -3.16
C GLY A 116 -17.62 5.16 -2.12
N CYS A 117 -18.13 6.07 -1.29
CA CYS A 117 -17.40 6.67 -0.17
C CYS A 117 -16.92 5.62 0.84
N ILE A 118 -17.84 4.76 1.32
CA ILE A 118 -17.54 3.72 2.32
C ILE A 118 -16.50 2.74 1.77
N PHE A 119 -16.74 2.21 0.56
CA PHE A 119 -15.88 1.21 -0.05
C PHE A 119 -14.45 1.71 -0.17
N ILE A 120 -14.27 2.89 -0.74
CA ILE A 120 -12.95 3.46 -0.95
C ILE A 120 -12.28 3.86 0.36
N THR A 121 -13.04 4.36 1.34
CA THR A 121 -12.48 4.72 2.65
C THR A 121 -11.98 3.47 3.39
N VAL A 122 -12.77 2.39 3.41
CA VAL A 122 -12.37 1.12 4.05
C VAL A 122 -11.16 0.52 3.35
N THR A 123 -11.15 0.48 2.01
CA THR A 123 -10.00 0.01 1.22
C THR A 123 -8.76 0.88 1.48
N PHE A 124 -8.90 2.20 1.54
CA PHE A 124 -7.78 3.09 1.83
C PHE A 124 -7.19 2.87 3.24
N ILE A 125 -8.03 2.66 4.25
CA ILE A 125 -7.57 2.32 5.62
C ILE A 125 -6.82 0.99 5.62
N TYR A 126 -7.34 0.00 4.88
CA TYR A 126 -6.70 -1.27 4.69
C TYR A 126 -5.33 -1.13 4.02
N ASP A 127 -5.24 -0.36 2.95
CA ASP A 127 -3.99 -0.16 2.22
C ASP A 127 -2.98 0.68 3.00
N ILE A 128 -3.42 1.59 3.89
CA ILE A 128 -2.50 2.24 4.84
C ILE A 128 -1.74 1.18 5.66
N MET A 129 -2.43 0.14 6.14
CA MET A 129 -1.82 -0.91 6.95
C MET A 129 -0.79 -1.72 6.15
N GLU A 130 -1.14 -2.09 4.92
CA GLU A 130 -0.22 -2.77 4.00
C GLU A 130 0.99 -1.90 3.63
N GLU A 131 0.75 -0.67 3.18
CA GLU A 131 1.80 0.23 2.72
C GLU A 131 2.75 0.64 3.85
N TYR A 132 2.27 0.70 5.09
CA TYR A 132 3.14 0.92 6.25
C TYR A 132 4.21 -0.18 6.40
N ALA A 133 3.89 -1.41 6.03
CA ALA A 133 4.85 -2.52 6.00
C ALA A 133 5.69 -2.54 4.73
N TRP A 134 5.06 -2.47 3.56
CA TRP A 134 5.73 -2.65 2.26
C TRP A 134 6.52 -1.43 1.80
N ARG A 135 5.94 -0.24 1.92
CA ARG A 135 6.51 1.04 1.46
C ARG A 135 7.06 1.88 2.62
N GLY A 136 6.67 1.57 3.86
CA GLY A 136 7.33 2.03 5.06
C GLY A 136 8.50 1.13 5.44
N TYR A 137 8.24 0.15 6.30
CA TYR A 137 9.30 -0.60 6.98
C TYR A 137 10.24 -1.32 6.03
N LEU A 138 9.72 -2.10 5.07
CA LEU A 138 10.55 -2.86 4.13
C LEU A 138 11.39 -1.93 3.25
N ASN A 139 10.81 -0.82 2.78
CA ASN A 139 11.55 0.18 2.00
C ASN A 139 12.70 0.80 2.81
N ASP A 140 12.49 1.12 4.08
CA ASP A 140 13.52 1.65 4.98
C ASP A 140 14.58 0.59 5.31
N ALA A 141 14.17 -0.67 5.52
CA ALA A 141 15.07 -1.79 5.81
C ALA A 141 15.97 -2.16 4.62
N LEU A 142 15.51 -1.92 3.38
CA LEU A 142 16.30 -2.03 2.15
C LEU A 142 17.28 -0.84 1.96
N GLY A 143 17.26 0.15 2.86
CA GLY A 143 18.30 1.17 2.96
C GLY A 143 18.46 2.02 1.70
N LYS A 144 19.70 2.19 1.24
CA LYS A 144 20.03 3.03 0.08
C LYS A 144 19.90 2.31 -1.27
N LEU A 145 19.38 1.08 -1.28
CA LEU A 145 19.22 0.30 -2.50
C LEU A 145 18.46 1.10 -3.57
N PHE A 146 18.95 1.06 -4.80
CA PHE A 146 18.29 1.74 -5.91
C PHE A 146 16.81 1.31 -6.03
N TRP A 147 15.91 2.28 -6.18
CA TRP A 147 14.48 2.10 -6.00
C TRP A 147 13.84 1.07 -6.92
N VAL A 148 14.42 0.85 -8.10
CA VAL A 148 14.01 -0.22 -9.03
C VAL A 148 14.13 -1.59 -8.35
N PHE A 149 15.25 -1.86 -7.69
CA PHE A 149 15.43 -3.13 -6.97
C PHE A 149 14.52 -3.22 -5.75
N LYS A 150 14.29 -2.12 -5.02
CA LYS A 150 13.27 -2.10 -3.96
C LYS A 150 11.90 -2.49 -4.49
N SER A 151 11.52 -1.94 -5.65
CA SER A 151 10.24 -2.22 -6.30
C SER A 151 10.09 -3.70 -6.65
N ILE A 152 11.15 -4.32 -7.20
CA ILE A 152 11.18 -5.74 -7.55
C ILE A 152 11.06 -6.62 -6.29
N VAL A 153 11.90 -6.38 -5.28
CA VAL A 153 11.90 -7.16 -4.03
C VAL A 153 10.54 -7.06 -3.34
N THR A 154 10.04 -5.85 -3.14
CA THR A 154 8.72 -5.63 -2.53
C THR A 154 7.60 -6.24 -3.38
N GLY A 155 7.65 -6.12 -4.71
CA GLY A 155 6.65 -6.71 -5.60
C GLY A 155 6.60 -8.23 -5.54
N LEU A 156 7.75 -8.90 -5.46
CA LEU A 156 7.84 -10.35 -5.29
C LEU A 156 7.31 -10.81 -3.94
N PHE A 157 7.71 -10.13 -2.85
CA PHE A 157 7.22 -10.42 -1.50
C PHE A 157 5.71 -10.23 -1.43
N TRP A 158 5.21 -9.15 -2.01
CA TRP A 158 3.79 -8.85 -2.05
C TRP A 158 3.00 -9.88 -2.87
N ALA A 159 3.51 -10.32 -4.02
CA ALA A 159 2.90 -11.37 -4.84
C ALA A 159 2.80 -12.71 -4.08
N ILE A 160 3.89 -13.14 -3.44
CA ILE A 160 3.93 -14.40 -2.68
C ILE A 160 3.00 -14.33 -1.47
N TRP A 161 2.95 -13.20 -0.77
CA TRP A 161 2.03 -13.00 0.37
C TRP A 161 0.56 -13.20 -0.02
N HIS A 162 0.15 -12.78 -1.23
CA HIS A 162 -1.21 -13.00 -1.73
C HIS A 162 -1.60 -14.45 -1.96
N LEU A 163 -0.65 -15.39 -2.09
CA LEU A 163 -0.97 -16.82 -2.09
C LEU A 163 -1.67 -17.23 -0.79
N LEU A 164 -1.43 -16.49 0.29
CA LEU A 164 -2.10 -16.69 1.56
C LEU A 164 -3.41 -15.91 1.67
N ILE A 165 -3.87 -15.16 0.67
CA ILE A 165 -5.07 -14.28 0.77
C ILE A 165 -6.15 -14.67 -0.23
N PHE A 166 -5.76 -14.93 -1.47
CA PHE A 166 -6.71 -15.32 -2.49
C PHE A 166 -6.82 -16.84 -2.56
N ASP A 167 -8.06 -17.32 -2.70
CA ASP A 167 -8.31 -18.75 -2.83
C ASP A 167 -7.94 -19.25 -4.25
N ASN A 168 -8.01 -18.36 -5.25
CA ASN A 168 -7.51 -18.58 -6.59
C ASN A 168 -7.16 -17.26 -7.30
N PHE A 169 -6.54 -17.36 -8.49
CA PHE A 169 -6.06 -16.22 -9.28
C PHE A 169 -6.71 -16.15 -10.68
N ASN A 170 -7.82 -16.85 -10.91
CA ASN A 170 -8.43 -16.96 -12.24
C ASN A 170 -8.88 -15.60 -12.78
N GLN A 171 -9.38 -14.72 -11.91
CA GLN A 171 -9.76 -13.35 -12.21
C GLN A 171 -8.60 -12.48 -12.74
N PHE A 172 -7.36 -12.90 -12.50
CA PHE A 172 -6.16 -12.23 -12.98
C PHE A 172 -5.49 -12.96 -14.16
N GLY A 173 -6.05 -14.09 -14.62
CA GLY A 173 -5.42 -14.96 -15.62
C GLY A 173 -4.34 -15.88 -15.06
N GLY A 174 -4.34 -16.11 -13.74
CA GLY A 174 -3.42 -17.01 -13.04
C GLY A 174 -2.37 -16.28 -12.21
N PHE A 175 -1.69 -17.04 -11.33
CA PHE A 175 -0.76 -16.49 -10.35
C PHE A 175 0.41 -15.73 -10.99
N TRP A 176 0.97 -16.23 -12.09
CA TRP A 176 2.13 -15.58 -12.72
C TRP A 176 1.80 -14.21 -13.33
N ILE A 177 0.60 -14.06 -13.90
CA ILE A 177 0.12 -12.77 -14.40
C ILE A 177 -0.13 -11.83 -13.21
N PHE A 178 -0.75 -12.32 -12.15
CA PHE A 178 -0.92 -11.55 -10.92
C PHE A 178 0.40 -11.11 -10.29
N ALA A 179 1.41 -11.99 -10.25
CA ALA A 179 2.73 -11.68 -9.73
C ALA A 179 3.43 -10.61 -10.58
N LEU A 180 3.29 -10.65 -11.91
CA LEU A 180 3.76 -9.60 -12.79
C LEU A 180 3.06 -8.26 -12.49
N LEU A 181 1.74 -8.26 -12.29
CA LEU A 181 0.98 -7.06 -11.90
C LEU A 181 1.47 -6.51 -10.56
N CYS A 182 1.73 -7.36 -9.58
CA CYS A 182 2.29 -6.96 -8.28
C CYS A 182 3.62 -6.23 -8.44
N ILE A 183 4.52 -6.75 -9.28
CA ILE A 183 5.80 -6.11 -9.56
C ILE A 183 5.58 -4.76 -10.23
N VAL A 184 4.77 -4.69 -11.31
CA VAL A 184 4.48 -3.45 -12.04
C VAL A 184 3.89 -2.38 -11.12
N PHE A 185 2.86 -2.70 -10.34
CA PHE A 185 2.27 -1.77 -9.39
C PHE A 185 3.26 -1.38 -8.29
N SER A 186 4.16 -2.29 -7.89
CA SER A 186 5.18 -1.97 -6.92
C SER A 186 6.15 -0.88 -7.38
N PHE A 187 6.43 -0.75 -8.68
CA PHE A 187 7.19 0.39 -9.20
C PHE A 187 6.45 1.72 -8.97
N ILE A 188 5.14 1.76 -9.25
CA ILE A 188 4.33 2.97 -9.10
C ILE A 188 4.25 3.38 -7.62
N LEU A 189 3.97 2.42 -6.74
CA LEU A 189 3.84 2.65 -5.30
C LEU A 189 5.17 3.03 -4.65
N THR A 190 6.27 2.38 -5.04
CA THR A 190 7.61 2.73 -4.55
C THR A 190 8.04 4.12 -5.05
N PHE A 191 7.74 4.45 -6.32
CA PHE A 191 8.01 5.78 -6.86
C PHE A 191 7.25 6.87 -6.10
N SER A 192 5.95 6.70 -5.86
CA SER A 192 5.14 7.67 -5.11
C SER A 192 5.64 7.84 -3.67
N THR A 193 6.06 6.74 -3.04
CA THR A 193 6.68 6.71 -1.70
C THR A 193 7.97 7.53 -1.68
N ILE A 194 8.88 7.32 -2.62
CA ILE A 194 10.19 8.00 -2.61
C ILE A 194 10.05 9.49 -2.90
N LYS A 195 9.13 9.86 -3.81
CA LYS A 195 8.88 11.26 -4.15
C LYS A 195 8.28 12.04 -2.99
N THR A 196 7.33 11.44 -2.26
CA THR A 196 6.56 12.15 -1.23
C THR A 196 7.08 11.90 0.19
N LYS A 197 7.88 10.84 0.38
CA LYS A 197 8.31 10.28 1.67
C LYS A 197 7.13 9.95 2.60
N SER A 198 5.98 9.64 2.02
CA SER A 198 4.68 9.47 2.68
C SER A 198 4.14 8.05 2.53
N ILE A 199 3.36 7.59 3.51
CA ILE A 199 2.58 6.33 3.44
C ILE A 199 1.19 6.57 2.85
N ILE A 200 0.56 7.71 3.14
CA ILE A 200 -0.82 7.92 2.66
C ILE A 200 -0.93 8.05 1.14
N VAL A 201 0.15 8.46 0.48
CA VAL A 201 0.19 8.60 -0.99
C VAL A 201 0.22 7.24 -1.70
N PRO A 202 1.17 6.32 -1.42
CA PRO A 202 1.10 4.97 -1.97
C PRO A 202 -0.18 4.25 -1.53
N ALA A 203 -0.70 4.47 -0.31
CA ALA A 203 -1.95 3.83 0.12
C ALA A 203 -3.17 4.30 -0.69
N ALA A 204 -3.26 5.60 -1.00
CA ALA A 204 -4.32 6.11 -1.87
C ALA A 204 -4.18 5.58 -3.31
N MET A 205 -2.94 5.45 -3.80
CA MET A 205 -2.67 4.86 -5.10
C MET A 205 -3.00 3.36 -5.15
N HIS A 206 -2.75 2.64 -4.06
CA HIS A 206 -3.11 1.22 -3.93
C HIS A 206 -4.64 1.07 -3.92
N ALA A 207 -5.35 1.87 -3.12
CA ALA A 207 -6.80 1.79 -3.03
C ALA A 207 -7.50 2.11 -4.34
N LEU A 208 -6.90 2.98 -5.14
CA LEU A 208 -7.34 3.28 -6.50
C LEU A 208 -7.38 2.01 -7.38
N PHE A 209 -6.39 1.13 -7.27
CA PHE A 209 -6.28 -0.10 -8.07
C PHE A 209 -7.26 -1.21 -7.65
N SER A 210 -8.01 -1.03 -6.56
CA SER A 210 -9.10 -1.94 -6.19
C SER A 210 -10.26 -1.94 -7.20
N LYS A 211 -10.28 -0.97 -8.11
CA LYS A 211 -11.22 -0.86 -9.23
C LYS A 211 -10.44 -0.65 -10.53
N THR A 212 -11.03 -1.11 -11.63
CA THR A 212 -10.46 -0.99 -12.98
C THR A 212 -11.52 -0.43 -13.92
N ASN A 213 -11.80 0.87 -13.81
CA ASN A 213 -12.80 1.56 -14.61
C ASN A 213 -12.29 2.95 -15.07
N ILE A 214 -13.11 3.68 -15.82
CA ILE A 214 -12.71 4.99 -16.36
C ILE A 214 -12.42 6.02 -15.24
N THR A 215 -13.15 5.97 -14.13
CA THR A 215 -12.88 6.79 -12.94
C THR A 215 -11.49 6.52 -12.37
N THR A 216 -11.09 5.25 -12.33
CA THR A 216 -9.74 4.83 -11.93
C THR A 216 -8.70 5.52 -12.81
N LEU A 217 -8.86 5.45 -14.13
CA LEU A 217 -7.91 6.03 -15.09
C LEU A 217 -7.79 7.55 -14.98
N ILE A 218 -8.92 8.25 -14.76
CA ILE A 218 -8.93 9.71 -14.58
C ILE A 218 -8.18 10.08 -13.30
N ILE A 219 -8.53 9.47 -12.16
CA ILE A 219 -7.87 9.77 -10.87
C ILE A 219 -6.39 9.39 -10.93
N PHE A 220 -6.06 8.26 -11.55
CA PHE A 220 -4.68 7.82 -11.74
C PHE A 220 -3.87 8.86 -12.53
N SER A 221 -4.44 9.38 -13.62
CA SER A 221 -3.80 10.42 -14.42
C SER A 221 -3.56 11.70 -13.61
N ILE A 222 -4.52 12.11 -12.79
CA ILE A 222 -4.36 13.24 -11.86
C ILE A 222 -3.24 12.96 -10.85
N PHE A 223 -3.20 11.77 -10.26
CA PHE A 223 -2.15 11.38 -9.32
C PHE A 223 -0.76 11.41 -9.97
N LEU A 224 -0.63 10.92 -11.20
CA LEU A 224 0.63 11.00 -11.94
C LEU A 224 1.07 12.45 -12.15
N VAL A 225 0.16 13.34 -12.57
CA VAL A 225 0.47 14.78 -12.73
C VAL A 225 0.95 15.38 -11.40
N LEU A 226 0.27 15.09 -10.29
CA LEU A 226 0.68 15.56 -8.96
C LEU A 226 2.07 15.04 -8.57
N LEU A 227 2.38 13.77 -8.86
CA LEU A 227 3.68 13.17 -8.56
C LEU A 227 4.82 13.71 -9.44
N PHE A 228 4.59 13.87 -10.75
CA PHE A 228 5.60 14.41 -11.67
C PHE A 228 5.88 15.90 -11.44
N THR A 229 4.88 16.64 -10.98
CA THR A 229 5.01 18.07 -10.65
C THR A 229 5.39 18.33 -9.19
N TRP A 230 5.57 17.26 -8.39
CA TRP A 230 5.77 17.34 -6.94
C TRP A 230 6.87 18.32 -6.53
N ASN A 231 8.04 18.22 -7.17
CA ASN A 231 9.18 19.08 -6.83
C ASN A 231 9.04 20.53 -7.33
N LYS A 232 8.33 20.74 -8.45
CA LYS A 232 8.19 22.06 -9.08
C LYS A 232 7.31 23.00 -8.26
N PHE A 233 6.25 22.46 -7.68
CA PHE A 233 5.31 23.26 -6.90
C PHE A 233 5.54 23.18 -5.40
N PHE A 234 6.21 22.13 -4.88
CA PHE A 234 6.02 21.78 -3.47
C PHE A 234 7.29 21.56 -2.62
N VAL A 235 8.49 21.52 -3.21
CA VAL A 235 9.76 21.34 -2.45
C VAL A 235 10.52 22.66 -2.19
N LYS A 236 10.11 23.78 -2.82
CA LYS A 236 10.78 25.09 -2.66
C LYS A 236 10.79 25.67 -1.25
N GLU A 237 10.00 25.15 -0.30
CA GLU A 237 9.93 25.70 1.07
C GLU A 237 10.87 25.03 2.09
N GLY A 238 11.63 23.99 1.70
CA GLY A 238 12.47 23.22 2.62
C GLY A 238 13.97 23.53 2.61
N ILE A 239 14.43 24.43 1.73
CA ILE A 239 15.84 24.87 1.68
C ILE A 239 15.88 26.33 2.13
N LYS A 240 15.76 26.56 3.43
CA LYS A 240 16.38 27.72 4.07
C LYS A 240 17.64 27.18 4.77
N ASN A 241 18.77 27.78 4.40
CA ASN A 241 20.15 27.45 4.77
C ASN A 241 20.33 27.05 6.24
#